data_AF-A0A9Q3V674-F1
#
_entry.id   AF-A0A9Q3V674-F1
#
_cell.length_a   1.000
_cell.length_b   1.000
_cell.length_c   1.000
_cell.angle_alpha   90.00
_cell.angle_beta   90.00
_cell.angle_gamma   90.00
#
_symmetry.space_group_name_H-M   'P 1'
#
loop_
_entity.id
_entity.type
_entity.pdbx_description
1 polymer ?
#
loop_
_entity_poly.entity_id
_entity_poly.type
_entity_poly.pdbx_seq_one_letter_code
_entity_poly.pdbx_strand_id
1 'polypeptide(L)'
;MKKISVNNIIIFRQKPEKSQQTFLNFLKRKSLVQEATESSGGNYWVRSLSAMSNAFREISNKPVKDKISEVVDLFTPKLTKQTKDMYQRNLDILHNYEDFDFSKWLPDKINIVSKTSKKSIIYLNTVPVQINPSQIYTFDKDDKKCVGAIWFVARLEGYKEEELGMFAEALYIYLSNNFDEEYFVSPENCLVVHVLDKKEVTYKMIVDKEIPSVFDATLKQIKKLYVYPFFIILP
;
A
#
# COMPACT_ATOMS: atom_id res chain seq x y z
N MET A 1 10.19 3.31 18.46
CA MET A 1 10.35 3.60 17.02
C MET A 1 9.11 4.36 16.55
N LYS A 2 9.22 5.44 15.76
CA LYS A 2 8.02 6.03 15.11
C LYS A 2 7.56 5.10 13.97
N LYS A 3 6.26 5.12 13.63
CA LYS A 3 5.68 4.20 12.63
C LYS A 3 6.41 4.25 11.29
N ILE A 4 6.58 3.11 10.63
CA ILE A 4 7.17 2.99 9.29
C ILE A 4 6.15 2.39 8.32
N SER A 5 5.98 2.97 7.14
CA SER A 5 5.08 2.43 6.11
C SER A 5 5.71 1.26 5.36
N VAL A 6 4.89 0.37 4.80
CA VAL A 6 5.36 -0.74 3.94
C VAL A 6 6.26 -0.24 2.80
N ASN A 7 5.89 0.87 2.15
CA ASN A 7 6.73 1.48 1.12
C ASN A 7 8.13 1.90 1.62
N ASN A 8 8.23 2.43 2.84
CA ASN A 8 9.54 2.76 3.43
C ASN A 8 10.35 1.51 3.81
N ILE A 9 9.70 0.40 4.16
CA ILE A 9 10.37 -0.89 4.39
C ILE A 9 10.95 -1.42 3.07
N ILE A 10 10.21 -1.30 1.97
CA ILE A 10 10.71 -1.65 0.63
C ILE A 10 11.90 -0.76 0.24
N ILE A 11 11.79 0.56 0.40
CA ILE A 11 12.91 1.48 0.13
C ILE A 11 14.14 1.11 0.97
N PHE A 12 13.96 0.79 2.25
CA PHE A 12 15.04 0.33 3.12
C PHE A 12 15.73 -0.90 2.55
N ARG A 13 14.96 -1.92 2.13
CA ARG A 13 15.50 -3.16 1.55
C ARG A 13 16.33 -2.92 0.29
N GLN A 14 15.91 -1.97 -0.54
CA GLN A 14 16.63 -1.61 -1.77
C GLN A 14 17.93 -0.83 -1.51
N LYS A 15 18.12 -0.24 -0.32
CA LYS A 15 19.34 0.48 0.00
C LYS A 15 20.51 -0.51 0.22
N PRO A 16 21.72 -0.17 -0.24
CA PRO A 16 22.93 -0.87 0.18
C PRO A 16 23.07 -0.84 1.69
N GLU A 17 23.64 -1.89 2.29
CA GLU A 17 23.76 -2.06 3.75
C GLU A 17 24.37 -0.82 4.44
N LYS A 18 25.42 -0.23 3.84
CA LYS A 18 26.08 0.98 4.36
C LYS A 18 25.15 2.21 4.43
N SER A 19 24.08 2.25 3.63
CA SER A 19 23.13 3.37 3.57
C SER A 19 21.83 3.10 4.33
N GLN A 20 21.58 1.86 4.76
CA GLN A 20 20.37 1.47 5.48
C GLN A 20 20.23 2.19 6.82
N GLN A 21 21.32 2.27 7.60
CA GLN A 21 21.34 3.01 8.88
C GLN A 21 21.00 4.50 8.68
N THR A 22 21.62 5.12 7.67
CA THR A 22 21.39 6.53 7.34
C THR A 22 19.94 6.77 6.94
N PHE A 23 19.34 5.86 6.17
CA PHE A 23 17.92 5.95 5.80
C PHE A 23 17.00 5.85 7.02
N LEU A 24 17.25 4.91 7.93
CA LEU A 24 16.47 4.80 9.17
C LEU A 24 16.61 6.06 10.05
N ASN A 25 17.81 6.62 10.16
CA ASN A 25 18.05 7.87 10.87
C ASN A 25 17.34 9.06 10.21
N PHE A 26 17.27 9.10 8.88
CA PHE A 26 16.48 10.09 8.14
C PHE A 26 14.99 9.96 8.46
N LEU A 27 14.43 8.75 8.45
CA LEU A 27 13.02 8.53 8.80
C LEU A 27 12.72 8.97 10.25
N LYS A 28 13.62 8.67 11.19
CA LYS A 28 13.54 9.17 12.58
C LYS A 28 13.45 10.70 12.60
N ARG A 29 14.39 11.39 11.94
CA ARG A 29 14.44 12.86 11.91
C ARG A 29 13.23 13.49 11.22
N LYS A 30 12.85 13.00 10.04
CA LYS A 30 11.68 13.50 9.30
C LYS A 30 10.41 13.40 10.14
N SER A 31 10.26 12.30 10.86
CA SER A 31 9.09 12.09 11.73
C SER A 31 9.05 13.03 12.94
N LEU A 32 10.17 13.65 13.35
CA LEU A 32 10.21 14.73 14.35
C LEU A 32 9.80 16.09 13.75
N VAL A 33 10.06 16.31 12.46
CA VAL A 33 9.72 17.56 11.75
C VAL A 33 8.25 17.56 11.26
N GLN A 34 7.68 16.39 10.99
CA GLN A 34 6.31 16.26 10.47
C GLN A 34 5.18 16.51 11.47
N GLU A 35 5.46 16.73 12.75
CA GLU A 35 4.46 17.32 13.67
C GLU A 35 4.12 18.78 13.28
N ALA A 36 4.90 19.41 12.38
CA ALA A 36 4.66 20.76 11.88
C ALA A 36 4.12 20.86 10.44
N THR A 37 4.27 19.85 9.58
CA THR A 37 3.72 19.88 8.20
C THR A 37 3.55 18.48 7.60
N GLU A 38 2.30 18.08 7.34
CA GLU A 38 1.93 16.86 6.62
C GLU A 38 2.30 16.94 5.13
N SER A 39 3.56 16.71 4.78
CA SER A 39 3.95 16.53 3.38
C SER A 39 4.97 15.39 3.22
N SER A 40 4.49 14.14 3.23
CA SER A 40 5.29 13.00 2.77
C SER A 40 4.72 12.44 1.49
N GLY A 41 5.23 12.89 0.34
CA GLY A 41 5.35 12.09 -0.90
C GLY A 41 4.06 11.51 -1.50
N GLY A 42 2.90 11.77 -0.91
CA GLY A 42 1.61 11.21 -1.27
C GLY A 42 0.75 12.25 -1.96
N ASN A 43 1.31 13.05 -2.87
CA ASN A 43 0.53 14.01 -3.68
C ASN A 43 0.44 13.58 -5.15
N TYR A 44 1.44 12.85 -5.66
CA TYR A 44 1.52 12.54 -7.08
C TYR A 44 0.43 11.60 -7.60
N TRP A 45 -0.16 10.76 -6.75
CA TRP A 45 -1.08 9.70 -7.18
C TRP A 45 -2.45 9.77 -6.51
N VAL A 46 -2.70 10.80 -5.69
CA VAL A 46 -3.90 10.85 -4.83
C VAL A 46 -5.18 10.81 -5.65
N ARG A 47 -5.21 11.53 -6.77
CA ARG A 47 -6.40 11.67 -7.61
C ARG A 47 -6.77 10.32 -8.23
N SER A 48 -5.81 9.66 -8.85
CA SER A 48 -5.99 8.33 -9.46
C SER A 48 -6.28 7.25 -8.41
N LEU A 49 -5.49 7.14 -7.34
CA LEU A 49 -5.72 6.12 -6.30
C LEU A 49 -7.06 6.28 -5.58
N SER A 50 -7.50 7.53 -5.36
CA SER A 50 -8.83 7.81 -4.80
C SER A 50 -9.95 7.39 -5.75
N ALA A 51 -9.82 7.71 -7.05
CA ALA A 51 -10.78 7.29 -8.07
C ALA A 51 -10.85 5.76 -8.20
N MET A 52 -9.70 5.06 -8.22
CA MET A 52 -9.62 3.60 -8.21
C MET A 52 -10.31 3.00 -6.98
N SER A 53 -10.07 3.59 -5.80
CA SER A 53 -10.70 3.18 -4.55
C SER A 53 -12.22 3.33 -4.58
N ASN A 54 -12.74 4.37 -5.22
CA ASN A 54 -14.18 4.59 -5.37
C ASN A 54 -14.79 3.67 -6.42
N ALA A 55 -14.11 3.51 -7.57
CA ALA A 55 -14.54 2.63 -8.65
C ALA A 55 -14.67 1.18 -8.18
N PHE A 56 -13.71 0.70 -7.39
CA PHE A 56 -13.79 -0.60 -6.73
C PHE A 56 -15.00 -0.71 -5.80
N ARG A 57 -15.23 0.31 -4.96
CA ARG A 57 -16.31 0.33 -3.97
C ARG A 57 -17.70 0.33 -4.62
N GLU A 58 -17.84 1.08 -5.71
CA GLU A 58 -19.08 1.24 -6.46
C GLU A 58 -19.25 0.19 -7.56
N ILE A 59 -18.24 -0.66 -7.78
CA ILE A 59 -18.17 -1.65 -8.85
C ILE A 59 -18.52 -0.99 -10.19
N SER A 60 -17.89 0.15 -10.46
CA SER A 60 -18.28 1.05 -11.56
C SER A 60 -17.09 1.86 -12.06
N ASN A 61 -17.06 2.11 -13.36
CA ASN A 61 -16.02 2.94 -13.99
C ASN A 61 -16.32 4.42 -13.87
N LYS A 62 -17.51 4.80 -13.40
CA LYS A 62 -17.94 6.18 -13.27
C LYS A 62 -16.96 7.04 -12.46
N PRO A 63 -16.46 6.61 -11.28
CA PRO A 63 -15.48 7.40 -10.54
C PRO A 63 -14.15 7.63 -11.27
N VAL A 64 -13.74 6.70 -12.14
CA VAL A 64 -12.55 6.86 -12.99
C VAL A 64 -12.84 7.89 -14.08
N LYS A 65 -13.93 7.73 -14.82
CA LYS A 65 -14.32 8.64 -15.92
C LYS A 65 -14.55 10.08 -15.43
N ASP A 66 -15.28 10.24 -14.33
CA ASP A 66 -15.51 11.54 -13.70
C ASP A 66 -14.17 12.19 -13.29
N LYS A 67 -13.21 11.39 -12.79
CA LYS A 67 -11.88 11.90 -12.41
C LYS A 67 -11.02 12.26 -13.61
N ILE A 68 -11.13 11.55 -14.74
CA ILE A 68 -10.44 11.91 -15.99
C ILE A 68 -10.88 13.30 -16.42
N SER A 69 -12.19 13.55 -16.51
CA SER A 69 -12.73 14.87 -16.87
C SER A 69 -12.23 15.96 -15.93
N GLU A 70 -12.28 15.74 -14.61
CA GLU A 70 -11.78 16.71 -13.63
C GLU A 70 -10.29 17.02 -13.82
N VAL A 71 -9.45 16.01 -14.04
CA VAL A 71 -8.00 16.22 -14.20
C VAL A 71 -7.66 16.90 -15.52
N VAL A 72 -8.38 16.58 -16.60
CA VAL A 72 -8.24 17.23 -17.91
C VAL A 72 -8.62 18.71 -17.82
N ASP A 73 -9.72 19.05 -17.16
CA ASP A 73 -10.16 20.44 -16.99
C ASP A 73 -9.15 21.29 -16.19
N LEU A 74 -8.46 20.66 -15.24
CA LEU A 74 -7.40 21.30 -14.46
C LEU A 74 -6.08 21.43 -15.24
N PHE A 75 -5.90 20.69 -16.34
CA PHE A 75 -4.65 20.65 -17.12
C PHE A 75 -4.54 21.87 -18.06
N THR A 76 -4.06 22.99 -17.52
CA THR A 76 -3.93 24.23 -18.29
C THR A 76 -2.48 24.53 -18.74
N PRO A 77 -2.28 25.31 -19.83
CA PRO A 77 -0.94 25.66 -20.31
C PRO A 77 -0.06 26.40 -19.28
N LYS A 78 -0.68 27.13 -18.34
CA LYS A 78 -0.01 27.96 -17.32
C LYS A 78 0.58 27.15 -16.15
N LEU A 79 0.31 25.84 -16.07
CA LEU A 79 0.84 24.99 -15.01
C LEU A 79 2.37 24.86 -15.10
N THR A 80 3.01 24.72 -13.94
CA THR A 80 4.43 24.36 -13.87
C THR A 80 4.66 22.97 -14.45
N LYS A 81 5.87 22.69 -14.93
CA LYS A 81 6.25 21.36 -15.43
C LYS A 81 5.93 20.25 -14.41
N GLN A 82 6.27 20.48 -13.14
CA GLN A 82 6.02 19.52 -12.07
C GLN A 82 4.53 19.18 -11.91
N THR A 83 3.64 20.18 -11.96
CA THR A 83 2.20 19.96 -11.85
C THR A 83 1.65 19.26 -13.08
N LYS A 84 2.14 19.58 -14.28
CA LYS A 84 1.78 18.87 -15.53
C LYS A 84 2.20 17.40 -15.47
N ASP A 85 3.44 17.13 -15.08
CA ASP A 85 3.95 15.75 -14.93
C ASP A 85 3.10 14.98 -13.92
N MET A 86 2.68 15.62 -12.82
CA MET A 86 1.78 15.02 -11.83
C MET A 86 0.40 14.68 -12.40
N TYR A 87 -0.23 15.60 -13.14
CA TYR A 87 -1.54 15.35 -13.74
C TYR A 87 -1.48 14.29 -14.82
N GLN A 88 -0.48 14.35 -15.70
CA GLN A 88 -0.26 13.35 -16.75
C GLN A 88 -0.15 11.95 -16.13
N ARG A 89 0.67 11.82 -15.09
CA ARG A 89 0.83 10.58 -14.32
C ARG A 89 -0.46 10.04 -13.70
N ASN A 90 -1.36 10.91 -13.25
CA ASN A 90 -2.68 10.45 -12.79
C ASN A 90 -3.56 10.02 -13.97
N LEU A 91 -3.54 10.75 -15.08
CA LEU A 91 -4.27 10.40 -16.28
C LEU A 91 -3.82 9.06 -16.86
N ASP A 92 -2.50 8.79 -16.88
CA ASP A 92 -1.94 7.52 -17.33
C ASP A 92 -2.53 6.34 -16.53
N ILE A 93 -2.66 6.47 -15.20
CA ILE A 93 -3.32 5.47 -14.36
C ILE A 93 -4.83 5.44 -14.63
N LEU A 94 -5.50 6.57 -14.77
CA LEU A 94 -6.96 6.58 -14.94
C LEU A 94 -7.36 5.93 -16.27
N HIS A 95 -6.69 6.26 -17.37
CA HIS A 95 -6.93 5.66 -18.69
C HIS A 95 -6.60 4.17 -18.72
N ASN A 96 -5.69 3.70 -17.86
CA ASN A 96 -5.43 2.27 -17.69
C ASN A 96 -6.66 1.46 -17.22
N TYR A 97 -7.61 2.11 -16.54
CA TYR A 97 -8.79 1.48 -15.94
C TYR A 97 -10.12 2.11 -16.37
N GLU A 98 -10.11 2.96 -17.39
CA GLU A 98 -11.30 3.67 -17.88
C GLU A 98 -12.43 2.72 -18.28
N ASP A 99 -12.07 1.60 -18.91
CA ASP A 99 -13.00 0.54 -19.33
C ASP A 99 -12.72 -0.80 -18.63
N PHE A 100 -12.02 -0.78 -17.49
CA PHE A 100 -11.74 -1.98 -16.71
C PHE A 100 -13.02 -2.54 -16.06
N ASP A 101 -13.09 -3.85 -15.89
CA ASP A 101 -14.20 -4.48 -15.18
C ASP A 101 -13.79 -4.76 -13.72
N PHE A 102 -14.21 -3.87 -12.81
CA PHE A 102 -13.87 -3.95 -11.38
C PHE A 102 -14.47 -5.17 -10.67
N SER A 103 -15.48 -5.83 -11.25
CA SER A 103 -16.04 -7.05 -10.67
C SER A 103 -15.04 -8.22 -10.69
N LYS A 104 -14.04 -8.19 -11.58
CA LYS A 104 -12.97 -9.21 -11.67
C LYS A 104 -12.13 -9.35 -10.40
N TRP A 105 -12.06 -8.31 -9.58
CA TRP A 105 -11.30 -8.31 -8.33
C TRP A 105 -12.14 -8.71 -7.11
N LEU A 106 -13.41 -9.04 -7.32
CA LEU A 106 -14.38 -9.23 -6.26
C LEU A 106 -14.99 -10.63 -6.31
N PRO A 107 -15.26 -11.24 -5.15
CA PRO A 107 -16.24 -12.32 -5.07
C PRO A 107 -17.66 -11.76 -5.28
N ASP A 108 -18.62 -12.63 -5.60
CA ASP A 108 -19.95 -12.24 -6.08
C ASP A 108 -20.68 -11.17 -5.25
N LYS A 109 -20.79 -11.37 -3.94
CA LYS A 109 -21.50 -10.45 -3.04
C LYS A 109 -20.57 -10.00 -1.93
N ILE A 110 -20.29 -8.70 -1.91
CA ILE A 110 -19.45 -8.08 -0.89
C ILE A 110 -20.21 -7.05 -0.07
N ASN A 111 -19.71 -6.80 1.13
CA ASN A 111 -20.06 -5.64 1.95
C ASN A 111 -18.79 -4.85 2.27
N ILE A 112 -18.75 -3.56 1.92
CA ILE A 112 -17.60 -2.71 2.21
C ILE A 112 -17.54 -2.41 3.71
N VAL A 113 -16.38 -2.60 4.31
CA VAL A 113 -16.12 -2.35 5.74
C VAL A 113 -15.41 -1.01 5.90
N SER A 114 -15.86 -0.20 6.86
CA SER A 114 -15.23 1.08 7.15
C SER A 114 -13.82 0.92 7.71
N LYS A 115 -12.88 1.75 7.23
CA LYS A 115 -11.52 1.78 7.75
C LYS A 115 -11.46 2.65 9.00
N THR A 116 -11.12 2.08 10.15
CA THR A 116 -10.82 2.89 11.34
C THR A 116 -9.33 3.24 11.36
N SER A 117 -8.99 4.53 11.35
CA SER A 117 -7.60 5.03 11.32
C SER A 117 -6.73 4.59 12.52
N LYS A 118 -7.36 4.26 13.66
CA LYS A 118 -6.66 3.78 14.85
C LYS A 118 -6.04 2.38 14.69
N LYS A 119 -6.58 1.55 13.79
CA LYS A 119 -6.14 0.17 13.55
C LYS A 119 -5.01 0.05 12.53
N SER A 120 -4.58 1.15 11.89
CA SER A 120 -3.62 1.11 10.78
C SER A 120 -2.17 0.86 11.20
N ILE A 121 -1.86 0.80 12.50
CA ILE A 121 -0.49 0.59 13.00
C ILE A 121 -0.43 -0.74 13.73
N ILE A 122 0.39 -1.66 13.23
CA ILE A 122 0.58 -2.99 13.81
C ILE A 122 2.04 -3.15 14.23
N TYR A 123 2.27 -3.66 15.43
CA TYR A 123 3.62 -3.91 15.93
C TYR A 123 4.09 -5.28 15.46
N LEU A 124 4.95 -5.30 14.43
CA LEU A 124 5.53 -6.52 13.87
C LEU A 124 7.00 -6.59 14.27
N ASN A 125 7.40 -7.65 14.97
CA ASN A 125 8.76 -7.75 15.53
C ASN A 125 9.17 -6.50 16.33
N THR A 126 8.26 -5.92 17.12
CA THR A 126 8.44 -4.64 17.86
C THR A 126 8.63 -3.38 16.99
N VAL A 127 8.55 -3.51 15.66
CA VAL A 127 8.55 -2.39 14.71
C VAL A 127 7.09 -1.96 14.45
N PRO A 128 6.71 -0.71 14.74
CA PRO A 128 5.37 -0.21 14.42
C PRO A 128 5.25 0.02 12.91
N VAL A 129 4.49 -0.83 12.23
CA VAL A 129 4.28 -0.78 10.78
C VAL A 129 2.93 -0.14 10.48
N GLN A 130 2.91 0.86 9.60
CA GLN A 130 1.68 1.45 9.09
C GLN A 130 1.19 0.70 7.85
N ILE A 131 -0.02 0.16 7.92
CA ILE A 131 -0.69 -0.62 6.88
C ILE A 131 -2.02 0.07 6.57
N ASN A 132 -2.21 0.50 5.32
CA ASN A 132 -3.35 1.33 4.90
C ASN A 132 -4.00 0.71 3.65
N PRO A 133 -4.81 -0.34 3.77
CA PRO A 133 -5.52 -0.91 2.63
C PRO A 133 -6.36 0.15 1.88
N SER A 134 -6.58 -0.03 0.58
CA SER A 134 -7.42 0.86 -0.24
C SER A 134 -8.90 0.58 -0.06
N GLN A 135 -9.31 -0.67 0.07
CA GLN A 135 -10.65 -1.03 0.54
C GLN A 135 -10.57 -2.33 1.35
N ILE A 136 -11.51 -2.49 2.28
CA ILE A 136 -11.71 -3.72 3.06
C ILE A 136 -13.16 -4.12 2.84
N TYR A 137 -13.41 -5.42 2.67
CA TYR A 137 -14.73 -5.94 2.41
C TYR A 137 -14.92 -7.33 3.02
N THR A 138 -16.16 -7.67 3.32
CA THR A 138 -16.55 -9.02 3.76
C THR A 138 -17.45 -9.65 2.73
N PHE A 139 -17.47 -10.98 2.71
CA PHE A 139 -18.24 -11.79 1.77
C PHE A 139 -18.44 -13.19 2.33
N ASP A 140 -19.41 -13.93 1.82
CA ASP A 140 -19.61 -15.33 2.18
C ASP A 140 -18.96 -16.25 1.14
N LYS A 141 -18.24 -17.28 1.60
CA LYS A 141 -17.64 -18.33 0.76
C LYS A 141 -17.71 -19.66 1.52
N ASP A 142 -18.30 -20.69 0.90
CA ASP A 142 -18.41 -22.04 1.48
C ASP A 142 -18.98 -22.05 2.92
N ASP A 143 -20.10 -21.35 3.13
CA ASP A 143 -20.77 -21.14 4.43
C ASP A 143 -19.91 -20.46 5.51
N LYS A 144 -18.79 -19.83 5.12
CA LYS A 144 -17.93 -19.05 6.02
C LYS A 144 -18.01 -17.57 5.67
N LYS A 145 -18.10 -16.75 6.72
CA LYS A 145 -17.89 -15.31 6.62
C LYS A 145 -16.39 -15.06 6.42
N CYS A 146 -16.06 -14.44 5.31
CA CYS A 146 -14.70 -14.13 4.91
C CYS A 146 -14.47 -12.61 4.93
N VAL A 147 -13.20 -12.23 5.06
CA VAL A 147 -12.74 -10.85 4.89
C VAL A 147 -11.61 -10.80 3.88
N GLY A 148 -11.62 -9.77 3.05
CA GLY A 148 -10.61 -9.44 2.06
C GLY A 148 -10.29 -7.96 2.05
N ALA A 149 -9.21 -7.60 1.37
CA ALA A 149 -8.81 -6.23 1.16
C ALA A 149 -8.05 -6.07 -0.15
N ILE A 150 -8.21 -4.90 -0.76
CA ILE A 150 -7.42 -4.50 -1.92
C ILE A 150 -6.52 -3.32 -1.55
N TRP A 151 -5.30 -3.31 -2.08
CA TRP A 151 -4.36 -2.19 -1.96
C TRP A 151 -3.86 -1.74 -3.32
N PHE A 152 -4.29 -0.54 -3.73
CA PHE A 152 -3.77 0.14 -4.91
C PHE A 152 -2.46 0.84 -4.56
N VAL A 153 -1.38 0.46 -5.25
CA VAL A 153 -0.05 1.03 -5.06
C VAL A 153 0.51 1.56 -6.38
N ALA A 154 1.31 2.61 -6.32
CA ALA A 154 1.90 3.25 -7.50
C ALA A 154 3.35 3.67 -7.25
N ARG A 155 4.23 3.35 -8.19
CA ARG A 155 5.63 3.79 -8.21
C ARG A 155 6.12 3.89 -9.66
N LEU A 156 6.86 4.97 -9.98
CA LEU A 156 7.33 5.25 -11.34
C LEU A 156 8.15 4.11 -11.95
N GLU A 157 9.13 3.62 -11.19
CA GLU A 157 10.01 2.53 -11.63
C GLU A 157 9.39 1.13 -11.40
N GLY A 158 8.09 1.09 -11.09
CA GLY A 158 7.41 -0.12 -10.68
C GLY A 158 7.90 -0.67 -9.33
N TYR A 159 7.38 -1.85 -9.01
CA TYR A 159 7.84 -2.70 -7.92
C TYR A 159 8.26 -4.05 -8.48
N LYS A 160 9.23 -4.70 -7.82
CA LYS A 160 9.48 -6.11 -8.05
C LYS A 160 8.34 -6.95 -7.45
N GLU A 161 8.18 -8.19 -7.93
CA GLU A 161 7.10 -9.07 -7.45
C GLU A 161 7.20 -9.34 -5.95
N GLU A 162 8.41 -9.57 -5.43
CA GLU A 162 8.63 -9.76 -3.99
C GLU A 162 8.30 -8.51 -3.16
N GLU A 163 8.36 -7.32 -3.77
CA GLU A 163 8.01 -6.05 -3.11
C GLU A 163 6.49 -5.84 -3.09
N LEU A 164 5.79 -6.24 -4.16
CA LEU A 164 4.32 -6.33 -4.16
C LEU A 164 3.84 -7.38 -3.15
N GLY A 165 4.55 -8.51 -3.06
CA GLY A 165 4.33 -9.53 -2.04
C GLY A 165 4.38 -8.97 -0.62
N MET A 166 5.29 -8.05 -0.31
CA MET A 166 5.33 -7.39 1.02
C MET A 166 4.05 -6.61 1.34
N PHE A 167 3.40 -5.98 0.35
CA PHE A 167 2.11 -5.33 0.56
C PHE A 167 0.99 -6.36 0.79
N ALA A 168 0.99 -7.48 0.04
CA ALA A 168 -0.03 -8.52 0.16
C ALA A 168 0.06 -9.25 1.50
N GLU A 169 1.29 -9.56 1.93
CA GLU A 169 1.57 -10.10 3.26
C GLU A 169 1.15 -9.12 4.36
N ALA A 170 1.42 -7.82 4.19
CA ALA A 170 0.96 -6.80 5.14
C ALA A 170 -0.58 -6.71 5.20
N LEU A 171 -1.29 -6.86 4.08
CA LEU A 171 -2.76 -6.92 4.07
C LEU A 171 -3.26 -8.10 4.90
N TYR A 172 -2.72 -9.30 4.66
CA TYR A 172 -3.12 -10.49 5.39
C TYR A 172 -2.90 -10.32 6.90
N ILE A 173 -1.71 -9.90 7.30
CA ILE A 173 -1.39 -9.60 8.71
C ILE A 173 -2.36 -8.57 9.29
N TYR A 174 -2.68 -7.52 8.53
CA TYR A 174 -3.61 -6.49 8.97
C TYR A 174 -5.02 -7.03 9.19
N LEU A 175 -5.52 -7.83 8.26
CA LEU A 175 -6.85 -8.42 8.39
C LEU A 175 -6.89 -9.42 9.55
N SER A 176 -5.88 -10.29 9.69
CA SER A 176 -5.80 -11.23 10.79
C SER A 176 -5.85 -10.49 12.13
N ASN A 177 -5.01 -9.47 12.33
CA ASN A 177 -4.97 -8.74 13.61
C ASN A 177 -6.25 -7.97 13.97
N ASN A 178 -7.15 -7.75 13.02
CA ASN A 178 -8.29 -6.85 13.22
C ASN A 178 -9.66 -7.51 13.02
N PHE A 179 -9.72 -8.71 12.43
CA PHE A 179 -10.96 -9.35 11.98
C PHE A 179 -10.97 -10.88 12.15
N ASP A 180 -9.88 -11.53 12.59
CA ASP A 180 -9.82 -13.01 12.66
C ASP A 180 -10.76 -13.65 13.69
N GLU A 181 -11.21 -12.89 14.68
CA GLU A 181 -12.20 -13.34 15.66
C GLU A 181 -13.58 -13.62 15.01
N GLU A 182 -13.95 -12.87 13.96
CA GLU A 182 -15.28 -12.93 13.33
C GLU A 182 -15.25 -13.47 11.90
N TYR A 183 -14.12 -13.33 11.20
CA TYR A 183 -14.02 -13.61 9.76
C TYR A 183 -12.80 -14.47 9.45
N PHE A 184 -12.98 -15.38 8.49
CA PHE A 184 -11.85 -16.04 7.85
C PHE A 184 -11.14 -15.07 6.89
N VAL A 185 -9.85 -14.82 7.11
CA VAL A 185 -9.06 -13.98 6.21
C VAL A 185 -8.74 -14.77 4.93
N SER A 186 -9.27 -14.33 3.78
CA SER A 186 -9.05 -15.02 2.51
C SER A 186 -7.70 -14.62 1.86
N PRO A 187 -6.74 -15.56 1.70
CA PRO A 187 -5.45 -15.26 1.06
C PRO A 187 -5.58 -14.79 -0.39
N GLU A 188 -6.59 -15.29 -1.11
CA GLU A 188 -6.92 -14.93 -2.49
C GLU A 188 -7.42 -13.48 -2.61
N ASN A 189 -8.07 -12.99 -1.56
CA ASN A 189 -8.67 -11.66 -1.53
C ASN A 189 -7.84 -10.64 -0.73
N CYS A 190 -6.58 -10.97 -0.40
CA CYS A 190 -5.56 -10.02 0.03
C CYS A 190 -4.80 -9.53 -1.22
N LEU A 191 -5.46 -8.70 -2.02
CA LEU A 191 -5.03 -8.32 -3.36
C LEU A 191 -4.26 -6.98 -3.36
N VAL A 192 -3.13 -6.95 -4.04
CA VAL A 192 -2.37 -5.74 -4.32
C VAL A 192 -2.34 -5.52 -5.82
N VAL A 193 -2.65 -4.29 -6.23
CA VAL A 193 -2.63 -3.91 -7.64
C VAL A 193 -1.64 -2.76 -7.81
N HIS A 194 -0.59 -3.00 -8.60
CA HIS A 194 0.27 -1.93 -9.09
C HIS A 194 -0.41 -1.22 -10.25
N VAL A 195 -0.94 -0.03 -9.99
CA VAL A 195 -1.89 0.61 -10.92
C VAL A 195 -1.25 1.11 -12.22
N LEU A 196 0.06 1.37 -12.23
CA LEU A 196 0.77 1.75 -13.46
C LEU A 196 1.04 0.55 -14.36
N ASP A 197 1.55 -0.54 -13.80
CA ASP A 197 1.97 -1.72 -14.57
C ASP A 197 0.86 -2.77 -14.73
N LYS A 198 -0.31 -2.53 -14.12
CA LYS A 198 -1.45 -3.47 -14.06
C LYS A 198 -1.05 -4.86 -13.51
N LYS A 199 -0.06 -4.88 -12.62
CA LYS A 199 0.38 -6.11 -11.96
C LYS A 199 -0.46 -6.39 -10.73
N GLU A 200 -0.87 -7.64 -10.59
CA GLU A 200 -1.72 -8.12 -9.51
C GLU A 200 -0.95 -9.16 -8.70
N VAL A 201 -0.95 -9.01 -7.37
CA VAL A 201 -0.32 -9.96 -6.46
C VAL A 201 -1.26 -10.22 -5.29
N THR A 202 -1.51 -11.49 -4.98
CA THR A 202 -2.30 -11.89 -3.81
C THR A 202 -1.42 -12.51 -2.73
N TYR A 203 -1.91 -12.56 -1.50
CA TYR A 203 -1.19 -13.26 -0.44
C TYR A 203 -1.10 -14.77 -0.72
N LYS A 204 -2.08 -15.35 -1.43
CA LYS A 204 -2.05 -16.75 -1.85
C LYS A 204 -0.78 -17.10 -2.65
N MET A 205 -0.29 -16.21 -3.52
CA MET A 205 0.95 -16.44 -4.28
C MET A 205 2.17 -16.64 -3.36
N ILE A 206 2.16 -16.06 -2.16
CA ILE A 206 3.21 -16.27 -1.15
C ILE A 206 3.02 -17.62 -0.45
N VAL A 207 1.78 -17.97 -0.09
CA VAL A 207 1.42 -19.27 0.52
C VAL A 207 1.80 -20.42 -0.40
N ASP A 208 1.55 -20.26 -1.71
CA ASP A 208 1.84 -21.24 -2.75
C ASP A 208 3.32 -21.21 -3.20
N LYS A 209 4.14 -20.31 -2.63
CA LYS A 209 5.57 -20.13 -2.89
C LYS A 209 5.91 -19.70 -4.32
N GLU A 210 4.97 -19.09 -5.03
CA GLU A 210 5.20 -18.43 -6.33
C GLU A 210 6.03 -17.16 -6.15
N ILE A 211 5.81 -16.44 -5.04
CA ILE A 211 6.56 -15.24 -4.66
C ILE A 211 7.23 -15.48 -3.30
N PRO A 212 8.53 -15.15 -3.13
CA PRO A 212 9.20 -15.32 -1.85
C PRO A 212 8.68 -14.33 -0.80
N SER A 213 8.39 -14.83 0.41
CA SER A 213 8.15 -13.95 1.57
C SER A 213 9.48 -13.33 2.03
N VAL A 214 9.58 -12.02 1.92
CA VAL A 214 10.76 -11.24 2.34
C VAL A 214 10.45 -10.21 3.43
N PHE A 215 9.19 -10.12 3.86
CA PHE A 215 8.72 -9.05 4.73
C PHE A 215 9.27 -9.17 6.16
N ASP A 216 9.08 -10.33 6.80
CA ASP A 216 9.57 -10.61 8.15
C ASP A 216 11.10 -10.49 8.26
N ALA A 217 11.84 -11.06 7.30
CA ALA A 217 13.29 -10.99 7.26
C ALA A 217 13.79 -9.53 7.17
N THR A 218 13.08 -8.69 6.39
CA THR A 218 13.40 -7.26 6.28
C THR A 218 13.09 -6.51 7.58
N LEU A 219 11.97 -6.82 8.25
CA LEU A 219 11.63 -6.23 9.55
C LEU A 219 12.66 -6.60 10.64
N LYS A 220 13.15 -7.84 10.65
CA LYS A 220 14.23 -8.27 11.56
C LYS A 220 15.52 -7.47 11.34
N GLN A 221 15.88 -7.19 10.09
CA GLN A 221 17.04 -6.33 9.75
C GLN A 221 16.84 -4.89 10.25
N ILE A 222 15.64 -4.31 10.01
CA ILE A 222 15.30 -2.97 10.52
C ILE A 222 15.43 -2.93 12.04
N LYS A 223 14.86 -3.92 12.75
CA LYS A 223 14.93 -4.02 14.20
C LYS A 223 16.38 -4.04 14.69
N LYS A 224 17.25 -4.85 14.07
CA LYS A 224 18.67 -4.95 14.41
C LYS A 224 19.36 -3.58 14.34
N LEU A 225 19.17 -2.85 13.25
CA LEU A 225 19.77 -1.52 13.06
C LEU A 225 19.13 -0.41 13.91
N TYR A 226 17.89 -0.62 14.37
CA TYR A 226 17.17 0.37 15.17
C TYR A 226 17.47 0.25 16.68
N VAL A 227 17.68 -0.97 17.19
CA VAL A 227 17.88 -1.28 18.63
C VAL A 227 19.35 -1.28 19.05
N TYR A 228 20.31 -1.51 18.13
CA TYR A 228 21.74 -1.58 18.46
C TYR A 228 22.63 -0.32 18.24
N PRO A 229 22.14 0.95 18.19
CA PRO A 229 23.05 2.07 17.95
C PRO A 229 23.92 2.49 19.15
N PHE A 230 23.81 1.87 20.34
CA PHE A 230 24.53 2.29 21.56
C PHE A 230 25.12 1.14 22.40
N PHE A 231 25.93 0.29 21.78
CA PHE A 231 27.03 -0.37 22.50
C PHE A 231 28.33 -0.11 21.74
N ILE A 232 28.71 1.16 21.68
CA ILE A 232 30.13 1.50 21.52
C ILE A 232 30.71 1.36 22.93
N ILE A 233 31.31 0.21 23.18
CA ILE A 233 32.25 0.03 24.30
C ILE A 233 33.39 1.00 24.00
N LEU A 234 33.45 2.12 24.72
CA LEU A 234 34.67 2.90 24.80
C LEU A 234 35.66 2.10 25.66
N PRO A 235 36.94 1.99 25.22
CA PRO A 235 37.98 1.29 25.96
C PRO A 235 38.28 1.94 27.32
#